data_AF-A0A6D2KSI6-F1
#
_entry.id   AF-A0A6D2KSI6-F1
#
_cell.length_a   1.000
_cell.length_b   1.000
_cell.length_c   1.000
_cell.angle_alpha   90.00
_cell.angle_beta   90.00
_cell.angle_gamma   90.00
#
_symmetry.space_group_name_H-M   'P 1'
#
loop_
_entity.id
_entity.type
_entity.pdbx_description
1 polymer ?
#
loop_
_entity_poly.entity_id
_entity_poly.type
_entity_poly.pdbx_seq_one_letter_code
_entity_poly.pdbx_strand_id
1 'polypeptide(L)' 'MVSDDLVVTPMNSSSTIGLLKKMKVDFSDLEEHQINISRAELISILSASLIASNGLSSLLLKKPKQETCV' A
#
# COMPACT_ATOMS: atom_id res chain seq x y z
N MET A 1 3.06 8.67 -4.00
CA MET A 1 3.32 7.85 -2.80
C MET A 1 2.50 8.37 -1.63
N VAL A 2 2.01 7.48 -0.78
CA VAL A 2 1.32 7.82 0.46
C VAL A 2 2.09 7.14 1.60
N SER A 3 2.43 7.90 2.65
CA SER A 3 3.07 7.37 3.87
C SER A 3 2.04 6.80 4.84
N ASP A 4 2.46 6.02 5.83
CA ASP A 4 1.61 5.61 6.96
C ASP A 4 1.07 6.83 7.74
N ASP A 5 1.81 7.94 7.78
CA ASP A 5 1.37 9.23 8.32
C ASP A 5 0.36 9.97 7.42
N LEU A 6 -0.18 9.30 6.40
CA LEU A 6 -1.10 9.83 5.37
C LEU A 6 -0.56 11.04 4.60
N VAL A 7 0.76 11.26 4.62
CA VAL A 7 1.41 12.28 3.80
C VAL A 7 1.39 11.85 2.34
N VAL A 8 0.75 12.66 1.49
CA VAL A 8 0.66 12.41 0.05
C VAL A 8 1.79 13.16 -0.67
N THR A 9 2.64 12.41 -1.37
CA THR A 9 3.67 12.97 -2.27
C THR A 9 3.31 12.61 -3.71
N PRO A 10 3.07 13.61 -4.58
CA PRO A 10 2.84 13.38 -6.00
C PRO A 10 4.03 12.64 -6.63
N MET A 11 3.76 11.61 -7.42
CA MET A 11 4.77 10.86 -8.15
C MET A 11 4.34 10.61 -9.59
N ASN A 12 5.31 10.65 -10.49
CA ASN A 12 5.19 10.15 -11.86
C ASN A 12 5.98 8.84 -11.99
N SER A 13 5.82 8.12 -13.10
CA SER A 13 6.43 6.81 -13.32
C SER A 13 7.96 6.83 -13.14
N SER A 14 8.65 7.84 -13.67
CA SER A 14 10.11 7.98 -13.54
C SER A 14 10.54 8.19 -12.09
N SER A 15 9.81 9.03 -11.33
CA SER A 15 10.07 9.26 -9.91
C SER A 15 9.85 8.00 -9.06
N THR A 16 8.83 7.20 -9.38
CA THR A 16 8.56 5.93 -8.67
C THR A 16 9.68 4.92 -8.90
N ILE A 17 10.13 4.73 -10.15
CA ILE A 17 11.25 3.83 -10.47
C ILE A 17 12.55 4.30 -9.79
N GLY A 18 12.82 5.61 -9.80
CA GLY A 18 13.97 6.18 -9.10
C GLY A 18 13.94 5.94 -7.59
N LEU A 19 12.76 6.02 -6.97
CA LEU A 19 12.59 5.71 -5.55
C LEU A 19 12.86 4.24 -5.24
N LEU A 20 12.32 3.31 -6.01
CA LEU A 20 12.54 1.87 -5.83
C LEU A 20 14.04 1.53 -5.90
N LYS A 21 14.76 2.12 -6.87
CA LYS A 21 16.22 1.99 -6.98
C LYS A 21 16.95 2.56 -5.75
N LYS A 22 16.49 3.69 -5.20
CA LYS A 22 17.07 4.30 -3.99
C LYS A 22 16.83 3.44 -2.74
N MET A 23 15.71 2.74 -2.66
CA MET A 23 15.40 1.78 -1.59
C MET A 23 16.23 0.49 -1.68
N LYS A 24 17.09 0.33 -2.70
CA LYS A 24 17.92 -0.86 -2.95
C LYS A 24 17.10 -2.15 -3.05
N VAL A 25 15.87 -2.05 -3.52
CA VAL A 25 15.01 -3.21 -3.79
C VAL A 25 15.33 -3.72 -5.19
N ASP A 26 15.60 -5.01 -5.32
CA ASP A 26 15.77 -5.63 -6.64
C ASP A 26 14.41 -5.69 -7.34
N PHE A 27 14.37 -5.29 -8.61
CA PHE A 27 13.13 -5.35 -9.39
C PHE A 27 12.65 -6.80 -9.58
N SER A 28 13.55 -7.77 -9.51
CA SER A 28 13.24 -9.20 -9.59
C SER A 28 12.41 -9.70 -8.40
N ASP A 29 12.47 -9.00 -7.27
CA ASP A 29 11.75 -9.34 -6.03
C ASP A 29 10.41 -8.57 -5.90
N LEU A 30 10.06 -7.74 -6.89
CA LEU A 30 8.85 -6.91 -6.87
C LEU A 30 7.70 -7.56 -7.66
N GLU A 31 6.51 -7.54 -7.07
CA GLU A 31 5.25 -7.92 -7.72
C GLU A 31 4.32 -6.70 -7.84
N GLU A 32 3.75 -6.51 -9.03
CA GLU A 32 2.78 -5.43 -9.26
C GLU A 32 1.36 -5.92 -8.98
N HIS A 33 0.68 -5.25 -8.05
CA HIS A 33 -0.72 -5.51 -7.71
C HIS A 33 -1.59 -4.31 -8.07
N GLN A 34 -2.63 -4.52 -8.89
CA GLN A 34 -3.65 -3.50 -9.15
C GLN A 34 -4.80 -3.65 -8.17
N ILE A 35 -5.07 -2.61 -7.38
CA ILE A 35 -6.16 -2.57 -6.41
C ILE A 35 -7.13 -1.46 -6.81
N ASN A 36 -8.40 -1.81 -7.03
CA ASN A 36 -9.47 -0.85 -7.22
C ASN A 36 -10.10 -0.53 -5.85
N ILE A 37 -10.09 0.75 -5.46
CA ILE A 37 -10.60 1.20 -4.17
C ILE A 37 -11.87 2.01 -4.40
N SER A 38 -13.00 1.55 -3.87
CA SER A 38 -14.26 2.29 -3.89
C SER A 38 -14.24 3.45 -2.88
N ARG A 39 -15.16 4.42 -3.03
CA ARG A 39 -15.28 5.54 -2.08
C ARG A 39 -15.52 5.08 -0.64
N ALA A 40 -16.36 4.05 -0.46
CA ALA A 40 -16.66 3.50 0.85
C ALA A 40 -15.43 2.84 1.49
N GLU A 41 -14.66 2.07 0.70
CA GLU A 41 -13.41 1.46 1.16
C GLU A 41 -12.36 2.51 1.50
N LEU A 42 -12.22 3.56 0.69
CA LEU A 42 -11.30 4.65 0.97
C LEU A 42 -11.61 5.35 2.30
N ILE A 43 -12.89 5.61 2.59
CA ILE A 43 -13.32 6.19 3.87
C ILE A 43 -12.99 5.24 5.03
N SER A 44 -13.23 3.94 4.85
CA SER A 44 -12.89 2.94 5.87
C SER A 44 -11.39 2.87 6.13
N ILE A 45 -10.55 2.95 5.08
CA ILE A 45 -9.09 3.00 5.19
C ILE A 45 -8.66 4.26 5.95
N LEU A 46 -9.21 5.41 5.58
CA LEU A 46 -8.90 6.68 6.24
C LEU A 46 -9.26 6.66 7.73
N SER A 47 -10.47 6.18 8.06
CA SER A 47 -10.90 6.05 9.46
C SER A 47 -9.96 5.15 10.26
N ALA A 48 -9.55 4.01 9.70
CA ALA A 48 -8.62 3.11 10.38
C ALA A 48 -7.23 3.72 10.57
N SER A 49 -6.70 4.44 9.58
CA SER A 49 -5.39 5.12 9.68
C SER A 49 -5.36 6.25 10.71
N LEU A 50 -6.51 6.89 11.00
CA LEU A 50 -6.60 7.89 12.06
C LEU A 50 -6.66 7.27 13.46
N ILE A 51 -7.08 6.00 13.56
CA ILE A 51 -7.22 5.29 14.82
C ILE A 51 -5.97 4.45 15.13
N ALA A 52 -5.33 3.88 14.11
CA ALA A 52 -4.20 2.96 14.23
C ALA A 52 -2.92 3.58 13.68
N SER A 53 -1.81 3.43 14.43
CA SER A 53 -0.48 3.94 14.05
C SER A 53 0.09 3.37 12.74
N ASN A 54 -0.46 2.27 12.22
CA ASN A 54 -0.09 1.61 10.96
C ASN A 54 -1.32 1.15 10.16
N GLY A 55 -2.41 1.91 10.25
CA GLY A 55 -3.70 1.55 9.65
C GLY A 55 -3.64 1.35 8.13
N LEU A 56 -2.84 2.13 7.41
CA LEU A 56 -2.74 2.05 5.95
C LEU A 56 -2.07 0.74 5.50
N SER A 57 -0.88 0.46 6.02
CA SER A 57 -0.13 -0.76 5.72
C SER A 57 -0.90 -2.02 6.12
N SER A 58 -1.53 -2.03 7.29
CA SER A 58 -2.29 -3.20 7.77
C SER A 58 -3.54 -3.54 6.92
N LEU A 59 -4.15 -2.54 6.29
CA LEU A 59 -5.34 -2.73 5.45
C LEU A 59 -5.01 -3.11 4.01
N LEU A 60 -3.92 -2.56 3.46
CA LEU A 60 -3.49 -2.84 2.10
C LEU A 60 -2.70 -4.15 2.01
N LEU A 61 -1.94 -4.50 3.05
CA LEU A 61 -1.26 -5.79 3.18
C LEU A 61 -2.22 -6.84 3.76
N LYS A 62 -3.35 -7.11 3.10
CA LYS A 62 -4.12 -8.31 3.44
C LYS A 62 -3.25 -9.53 3.16
N LYS A 63 -2.97 -10.31 4.22
CA LYS A 63 -2.32 -11.63 4.06
C LYS A 63 -3.14 -12.48 3.08
N PRO A 64 -2.48 -13.33 2.26
CA PRO A 64 -3.19 -14.28 1.44
C PRO A 64 -4.15 -15.08 2.32
N LYS A 65 -5.37 -15.26 1.82
CA LYS A 65 -6.43 -16.06 2.42
C LYS A 65 -5.81 -17.43 2.72
N GLN A 66 -5.60 -17.77 4.00
CA GLN A 66 -5.31 -19.15 4.34
C GLN A 66 -6.58 -19.92 3.96
N GLU A 67 -6.46 -20.79 2.97
CA GLU A 67 -7.47 -21.81 2.71
C GLU A 67 -7.54 -22.65 3.99
N THR A 68 -8.66 -22.55 4.71
CA THR A 68 -9.03 -23.54 5.70
C THR A 68 -9.20 -24.86 4.94
N CYS A 69 -8.19 -25.73 5.01
CA CYS A 69 -8.37 -27.14 4.70
C CYS A 69 -9.46 -27.66 5.65
N VAL A 70 -10.58 -28.08 5.06
CA VAL A 70 -11.63 -28.88 5.69
C VAL A 70 -11.12 -30.27 6.02
#